data_AF-H1HNX7-F1
#
_entry.id   AF-H1HNX7-F1
#
_cell.length_a   1.000
_cell.length_b   1.000
_cell.length_c   1.000
_cell.angle_alpha   90.00
_cell.angle_beta   90.00
_cell.angle_gamma   90.00
#
_symmetry.space_group_name_H-M   'P 1'
#
loop_
_entity.id
_entity.type
_entity.pdbx_description
1 polymer ?
#
loop_
_entity_poly.entity_id
_entity_poly.type
_entity_poly.pdbx_seq_one_letter_code
_entity_poly.pdbx_strand_id
1 'polypeptide(L)'
;MLLVATLLLASCGEDHDVSPADSPVGKQGELALPVDDAHWTYYSLEQGKIVGTSLFGDGNEDARWKQRTDWDIAVCGDLLRTNSGSSGVGEGGLQVLDRAFPSVEEAPRSGYTVDDFQ
;
A
#
# COMPACT_ATOMS: atom_id res chain seq x y z
N MET A 1 -16.44 58.43 -33.30
CA MET A 1 -16.26 57.00 -33.57
C MET A 1 -14.90 56.59 -33.07
N LEU A 2 -14.83 55.89 -31.93
CA LEU A 2 -13.67 55.08 -31.58
C LEU A 2 -14.20 53.83 -30.87
N LEU A 3 -13.76 52.69 -31.39
CA LEU A 3 -14.35 51.37 -31.28
C LEU A 3 -14.16 50.77 -29.88
N VAL A 4 -15.25 50.28 -29.30
CA VAL A 4 -15.24 49.36 -28.15
C VAL A 4 -14.67 48.02 -28.62
N ALA A 5 -13.65 47.51 -27.96
CA ALA A 5 -13.14 46.16 -28.13
C ALA A 5 -13.23 45.41 -26.80
N THR A 6 -14.42 44.90 -26.50
CA THR A 6 -14.66 43.91 -25.45
C THR A 6 -14.10 42.56 -25.92
N LEU A 7 -13.00 42.11 -25.31
CA LEU A 7 -12.50 40.74 -25.49
C LEU A 7 -13.46 39.76 -24.81
N LEU A 8 -14.23 39.03 -25.61
CA LEU A 8 -14.93 37.82 -25.19
C LEU A 8 -13.92 36.65 -25.27
N LEU A 9 -13.33 36.28 -24.14
CA LEU A 9 -12.64 35.00 -24.03
C LEU A 9 -13.69 33.90 -23.91
N ALA A 10 -14.02 33.27 -25.04
CA ALA A 10 -14.76 32.02 -25.06
C ALA A 10 -13.81 30.90 -24.59
N SER A 11 -13.89 30.56 -23.31
CA SER A 11 -13.29 29.33 -22.78
C SER A 11 -14.30 28.20 -23.00
N CYS A 12 -14.11 27.43 -24.05
CA CYS A 12 -14.70 26.11 -24.19
C CYS A 12 -13.55 25.11 -24.18
N GLY A 13 -13.48 24.33 -23.11
CA GLY A 13 -12.72 23.09 -23.03
C GLY A 13 -13.51 22.19 -22.11
N GLU A 14 -14.17 21.19 -22.69
CA GLU A 14 -15.09 20.22 -22.10
C GLU A 14 -14.99 20.06 -20.56
N ASP A 15 -16.04 20.47 -19.85
CA ASP A 15 -16.35 19.97 -18.51
C ASP A 15 -16.70 18.49 -18.64
N HIS A 16 -15.69 17.63 -18.56
CA HIS A 16 -15.92 16.26 -18.15
C HIS A 16 -16.20 16.29 -16.65
N ASP A 17 -17.48 16.17 -16.30
CA ASP A 17 -17.92 15.84 -14.95
C ASP A 17 -17.24 14.54 -14.50
N VAL A 18 -16.05 14.64 -13.91
CA VAL A 18 -15.44 13.53 -13.19
C VAL A 18 -16.27 13.38 -11.92
N SER A 19 -17.17 12.40 -11.93
CA SER A 19 -17.94 12.05 -10.75
C SER A 19 -16.95 11.74 -9.62
N PRO A 20 -17.19 12.17 -8.37
CA PRO A 20 -16.31 11.87 -7.23
C PRO A 20 -16.06 10.36 -7.01
N ALA A 21 -16.83 9.50 -7.68
CA ALA A 21 -16.68 8.05 -7.71
C ALA A 21 -15.48 7.54 -8.55
N ASP A 22 -14.87 8.36 -9.42
CA ASP A 22 -13.77 7.96 -10.30
C ASP A 22 -12.36 8.27 -9.73
N SER A 23 -12.28 8.86 -8.54
CA SER A 23 -10.98 9.02 -7.87
C SER A 23 -10.56 7.70 -7.22
N PRO A 24 -9.33 7.22 -7.44
CA PRO A 24 -8.85 6.03 -6.75
C PRO A 24 -9.01 6.20 -5.23
N VAL A 25 -9.63 5.22 -4.58
CA VAL A 25 -9.74 5.22 -3.12
C VAL A 25 -8.39 4.83 -2.53
N GLY A 26 -7.77 5.74 -1.77
CA GLY A 26 -6.56 5.46 -0.99
C GLY A 26 -5.31 6.23 -1.44
N LYS A 27 -4.19 5.98 -0.75
CA LYS A 27 -2.88 6.54 -1.10
C LYS A 27 -2.22 5.67 -2.18
N GLN A 28 -1.65 6.28 -3.19
CA GLN A 28 -0.82 5.63 -4.19
C GLN A 28 0.61 6.15 -4.11
N GLY A 29 1.58 5.30 -4.45
CA GLY A 29 2.98 5.68 -4.48
C GLY A 29 3.90 4.52 -4.80
N GLU A 30 5.16 4.85 -5.03
CA GLU A 30 6.25 3.89 -5.13
C GLU A 30 6.94 3.78 -3.77
N LEU A 31 7.35 2.57 -3.42
CA LEU A 31 8.06 2.26 -2.18
C LEU A 31 9.42 1.66 -2.52
N ALA A 32 10.49 2.30 -2.07
CA ALA A 32 11.84 1.74 -2.05
C ALA A 32 12.20 1.31 -0.62
N LEU A 33 12.44 0.00 -0.41
CA LEU A 33 12.87 -0.55 0.87
C LEU A 33 14.35 -0.96 0.80
N PRO A 34 15.16 -0.67 1.82
CA PRO A 34 16.43 -1.35 2.01
C PRO A 34 16.16 -2.82 2.37
N VAL A 35 16.78 -3.74 1.64
CA VAL A 35 16.60 -5.18 1.82
C VAL A 35 17.96 -5.86 1.90
N ASP A 36 18.10 -6.74 2.88
CA ASP A 36 19.20 -7.70 3.01
C ASP A 36 18.63 -9.04 3.54
N ASP A 37 19.43 -10.10 3.52
CA ASP A 37 19.02 -11.45 3.91
C ASP A 37 19.11 -11.69 5.43
N ALA A 38 19.57 -10.70 6.21
CA ALA A 38 19.79 -10.81 7.64
C ALA A 38 18.71 -10.10 8.46
N HIS A 39 17.97 -9.15 7.90
CA HIS A 39 16.99 -8.35 8.64
C HIS A 39 15.64 -8.26 7.96
N TRP A 40 14.59 -8.32 8.78
CA TRP A 40 13.29 -7.82 8.40
C TRP A 40 13.28 -6.29 8.42
N THR A 41 12.84 -5.66 7.34
CA THR A 41 12.49 -4.24 7.28
C THR A 41 10.98 -4.08 7.33
N TYR A 42 10.46 -3.45 8.38
CA TYR A 42 9.02 -3.28 8.61
C TYR A 42 8.52 -1.94 8.09
N TYR A 43 7.40 -1.96 7.38
CA TYR A 43 6.82 -0.78 6.75
C TYR A 43 5.35 -0.59 7.12
N SER A 44 4.97 0.66 7.34
CA SER A 44 3.57 1.08 7.48
C SER A 44 3.09 1.70 6.17
N LEU A 45 2.10 1.07 5.54
CA LEU A 45 1.39 1.58 4.37
C LEU A 45 0.59 2.84 4.71
N GLU A 46 -0.04 2.88 5.89
CA GLU A 46 -0.79 4.05 6.34
C GLU A 46 0.13 5.27 6.51
N GLN A 47 1.25 5.11 7.21
CA GLN A 47 2.19 6.19 7.48
C GLN A 47 3.14 6.46 6.31
N GLY A 48 3.27 5.52 5.37
CA GLY A 48 4.19 5.62 4.24
C GLY A 48 5.66 5.65 4.68
N LYS A 49 6.05 4.86 5.70
CA LYS A 49 7.43 4.85 6.20
C LYS A 49 7.85 3.51 6.82
N ILE A 50 9.16 3.32 6.90
CA ILE A 50 9.79 2.26 7.69
C ILE A 50 9.56 2.55 9.18
N VAL A 51 9.13 1.54 9.94
CA VAL A 51 8.83 1.63 11.37
C VAL A 51 9.79 0.80 12.25
N GLY A 52 10.76 0.12 11.63
CA GLY A 52 11.89 -0.50 12.29
C GLY A 52 12.43 -1.72 11.55
N THR A 53 13.35 -2.43 12.20
CA THR A 53 13.97 -3.67 11.72
C THR A 53 14.08 -4.71 12.82
N SER A 54 14.27 -5.98 12.46
CA SER A 54 14.68 -7.08 13.37
C SER A 54 15.62 -8.02 12.66
N LEU A 55 16.38 -8.80 13.42
CA LEU A 55 17.21 -9.89 12.94
C LEU A 55 16.33 -11.07 12.50
N PHE A 56 16.62 -11.60 11.31
CA PHE A 56 15.98 -12.81 10.81
C PHE A 56 16.28 -14.01 11.73
N GLY A 57 15.21 -14.72 12.13
CA GLY A 57 15.30 -15.91 12.98
C GLY A 57 15.47 -15.64 14.48
N ASP A 58 15.43 -14.38 14.93
CA ASP A 58 15.37 -14.08 16.36
C ASP A 58 13.94 -14.19 16.90
N GLY A 59 13.65 -15.31 17.56
CA GLY A 59 12.31 -15.58 18.12
C GLY A 59 11.83 -14.57 19.17
N ASN A 60 12.73 -13.87 19.88
CA ASN A 60 12.31 -12.82 20.82
C ASN A 60 11.89 -11.55 20.08
N GLU A 61 12.61 -11.19 19.00
CA GLU A 61 12.22 -10.06 18.17
C GLU A 61 10.95 -10.36 17.40
N ASP A 62 10.79 -11.56 16.85
CA ASP A 62 9.56 -11.99 16.20
C ASP A 62 8.37 -11.94 17.16
N ALA A 63 8.51 -12.41 18.40
CA ALA A 63 7.47 -12.31 19.42
C ALA A 63 7.10 -10.85 19.75
N ARG A 64 8.07 -9.93 19.76
CA ARG A 64 7.82 -8.50 20.00
C ARG A 64 7.12 -7.85 18.82
N TRP A 65 7.60 -8.09 17.60
CA TRP A 65 7.02 -7.53 16.38
C TRP A 65 5.63 -8.07 16.09
N LYS A 66 5.36 -9.33 16.46
CA LYS A 66 4.04 -9.92 16.35
C LYS A 66 2.96 -9.10 17.09
N GLN A 67 3.30 -8.51 18.22
CA GLN A 67 2.35 -7.75 19.05
C GLN A 67 2.15 -6.30 18.59
N ARG A 68 2.92 -5.84 17.60
CA ARG A 68 2.84 -4.47 17.09
C ARG A 68 1.78 -4.35 16.01
N THR A 69 1.06 -3.23 16.02
CA THR A 69 0.00 -2.91 15.04
C THR A 69 0.36 -1.73 14.14
N ASP A 70 1.58 -1.19 14.27
CA ASP A 70 2.04 -0.02 13.53
C ASP A 70 2.81 -0.37 12.24
N TRP A 71 2.79 -1.64 11.82
CA TRP A 71 3.38 -2.14 10.58
C TRP A 71 2.36 -2.99 9.82
N ASP A 72 2.49 -3.03 8.50
CA ASP A 72 1.57 -3.75 7.60
C ASP A 72 2.27 -4.88 6.85
N ILE A 73 3.47 -4.60 6.32
CA ILE A 73 4.31 -5.55 5.60
C ILE A 73 5.75 -5.48 6.10
N ALA A 74 6.49 -6.59 5.96
CA ALA A 74 7.95 -6.56 6.09
C ALA A 74 8.63 -7.45 5.05
N VAL A 75 9.86 -7.09 4.68
CA VAL A 75 10.67 -7.77 3.65
C VAL A 75 12.03 -8.13 4.24
N CYS A 76 12.54 -9.34 3.93
CA CYS A 76 13.89 -9.82 4.27
C CYS A 76 14.40 -10.67 3.11
N GLY A 77 15.40 -10.21 2.37
CA GLY A 77 15.83 -10.86 1.12
C GLY A 77 14.67 -11.01 0.12
N ASP A 78 14.35 -12.25 -0.23
CA ASP A 78 13.22 -12.65 -1.07
C ASP A 78 11.96 -13.03 -0.27
N LEU A 79 12.00 -12.92 1.06
CA LEU A 79 10.89 -13.22 1.95
C LEU A 79 9.99 -11.99 2.15
N LEU A 80 8.69 -12.24 2.16
CA LEU A 80 7.65 -11.26 2.45
C LEU A 80 6.80 -11.78 3.61
N ARG A 81 6.41 -10.88 4.52
CA ARG A 81 5.46 -11.17 5.59
C ARG A 81 4.45 -10.06 5.75
N THR A 82 3.28 -10.41 6.26
CA THR A 82 2.20 -9.47 6.58
C THR A 82 1.94 -9.43 8.08
N ASN A 83 1.34 -8.35 8.57
CA ASN A 83 0.86 -8.30 9.95
C ASN A 83 -0.41 -9.15 10.09
N SER A 84 -0.24 -10.46 10.12
CA SER A 84 -1.30 -11.46 10.20
C SER A 84 -0.78 -12.79 10.75
N GLY A 85 -1.70 -13.68 11.12
CA GLY A 85 -1.43 -15.10 11.39
C GLY A 85 -0.27 -15.37 12.36
N SER A 86 0.73 -16.10 11.87
CA SER A 86 1.94 -16.45 12.62
C SER A 86 2.83 -15.24 12.91
N SER A 87 2.89 -14.27 11.99
CA SER A 87 3.79 -13.13 11.99
C SER A 87 3.30 -11.92 12.79
N GLY A 88 1.98 -11.76 12.97
CA GLY A 88 1.37 -10.54 13.49
C GLY A 88 -0.04 -10.74 14.07
N VAL A 89 -0.47 -9.81 14.92
CA VAL A 89 -1.83 -9.77 15.50
C VAL A 89 -2.82 -8.92 14.68
N GLY A 90 -2.35 -8.31 13.59
CA GLY A 90 -3.20 -7.57 12.66
C GLY A 90 -4.11 -8.46 11.81
N GLU A 91 -4.94 -7.80 11.02
CA GLU A 91 -5.90 -8.43 10.10
C GLU A 91 -5.39 -8.46 8.64
N GLY A 92 -4.06 -8.43 8.45
CA GLY A 92 -3.44 -8.45 7.13
C GLY A 92 -3.60 -9.78 6.40
N GLY A 93 -2.97 -9.86 5.22
CA GLY A 93 -2.88 -11.07 4.40
C GLY A 93 -2.58 -10.73 2.95
N LEU A 94 -2.27 -11.75 2.14
CA LEU A 94 -1.98 -11.60 0.72
C LEU A 94 -2.93 -12.41 -0.14
N GLN A 95 -3.28 -11.87 -1.30
CA GLN A 95 -4.08 -12.57 -2.30
C GLN A 95 -3.42 -12.46 -3.66
N VAL A 96 -3.26 -13.61 -4.32
CA VAL A 96 -2.84 -13.68 -5.71
C VAL A 96 -4.09 -13.63 -6.59
N LEU A 97 -4.08 -12.75 -7.58
CA LEU A 97 -5.16 -12.62 -8.55
C LEU A 97 -4.65 -13.02 -9.94
N ASP A 98 -5.49 -13.73 -10.69
CA ASP A 98 -5.22 -14.09 -12.09
C ASP A 98 -5.60 -12.95 -13.05
N ARG A 99 -5.11 -11.73 -12.74
CA ARG A 99 -5.28 -10.52 -13.54
C ARG A 99 -4.25 -9.48 -13.16
N ALA A 100 -3.97 -8.53 -14.06
CA ALA A 100 -3.01 -7.47 -13.80
C ALA A 100 -3.50 -6.50 -12.71
N PHE A 101 -2.61 -6.00 -11.86
CA PHE A 101 -2.94 -5.06 -10.78
C PHE A 101 -3.76 -3.84 -11.25
N PRO A 102 -3.44 -3.16 -12.38
CA PRO A 102 -4.24 -2.02 -12.85
C PRO A 102 -5.69 -2.36 -13.26
N SER A 103 -6.03 -3.64 -13.43
CA SER A 103 -7.40 -4.09 -13.73
C SER A 103 -8.24 -4.37 -12.48
N VAL A 104 -7.66 -4.18 -11.29
CA VAL A 104 -8.34 -4.37 -10.00
C VAL A 104 -8.95 -3.04 -9.58
N GLU A 105 -10.23 -2.84 -9.91
CA GLU A 105 -10.98 -1.64 -9.52
C GLU A 105 -11.44 -1.69 -8.06
N GLU A 106 -11.82 -2.88 -7.59
CA GLU A 106 -12.19 -3.15 -6.20
C GLU A 106 -11.35 -4.29 -5.63
N ALA A 107 -10.86 -4.10 -4.40
CA ALA A 107 -10.20 -5.15 -3.64
C ALA A 107 -11.18 -6.28 -3.31
N PRO A 108 -10.80 -7.56 -3.49
CA PRO A 108 -11.64 -8.67 -3.06
C PRO A 108 -11.97 -8.58 -1.57
N ARG A 109 -13.15 -9.04 -1.17
CA ARG A 109 -13.60 -9.01 0.23
C ARG A 109 -13.12 -10.23 1.05
N SER A 110 -12.60 -11.25 0.39
CA SER A 110 -12.15 -12.50 0.99
C SER A 110 -11.14 -13.22 0.09
N GLY A 111 -10.50 -14.26 0.63
CA GLY A 111 -9.48 -15.04 -0.09
C GLY A 111 -8.03 -14.61 0.18
N TYR A 112 -7.82 -13.76 1.20
CA TYR A 112 -6.49 -13.42 1.68
C TYR A 112 -5.91 -14.58 2.49
N THR A 113 -4.70 -14.97 2.13
CA THR A 113 -3.90 -15.93 2.88
C THR A 113 -3.15 -15.18 3.96
N VAL A 114 -3.29 -15.65 5.21
CA VAL A 114 -2.52 -15.14 6.35
C VAL A 114 -1.19 -15.88 6.46
N ASP A 115 -0.21 -15.24 7.09
CA ASP A 115 1.11 -15.84 7.29
C ASP A 115 1.01 -17.09 8.17
N ASP A 116 1.74 -18.15 7.81
CA ASP A 116 1.85 -19.39 8.60
C ASP A 116 3.32 -19.81 8.73
N PHE A 117 3.64 -20.54 9.81
CA PHE A 117 4.94 -21.17 9.97
C PHE A 117 4.98 -22.40 9.04
N GLN A 118 5.77 -22.34 7.97
CA GLN A 118 6.17 -23.57 7.26
C GLN A 118 7.41 -24.17 7.90
#